data_AF-A0AB36E569-F1
#
_entry.id   AF-A0AB36E569-F1
#
_cell.length_a   1.000
_cell.length_b   1.000
_cell.length_c   1.000
_cell.angle_alpha   90.00
_cell.angle_beta   90.00
_cell.angle_gamma   90.00
#
_symmetry.space_group_name_H-M   'P 1'
#
loop_
_entity.id
_entity.type
_entity.pdbx_description
1 polymer ?
#
loop_
_entity_poly.entity_id
_entity_poly.type
_entity_poly.pdbx_seq_one_letter_code
_entity_poly.pdbx_strand_id
1 'polypeptide(L)'
;MKKIFKYSNSIFHLGLELASNHICCVVFIILLLLINYDRIIAEVTTPIRCAMASDTTKVLMSVGEWKKQKGIETLRPIKDADESMRLFTPNYNLTSLEKKLIPQTIKINNRVYELNSVNLKTKIATYFSEQNYLNIFITYYFVMYDLELQKTILSAEKVVGQYWTLFGPGSNEVECDKNSSQEYSMKVMQYNF
;
A
#
# COMPACT_ATOMS: atom_id res chain seq x y z
N MET A 1 34.33 43.37 50.18
CA MET A 1 34.52 41.96 49.79
C MET A 1 33.24 41.11 49.73
N LYS A 2 32.13 41.43 50.45
CA LYS A 2 30.87 40.66 50.40
C LYS A 2 30.01 40.81 49.12
N LYS A 3 30.15 41.91 48.35
CA LYS A 3 29.34 42.15 47.13
C LYS A 3 29.79 41.34 45.90
N ILE A 4 31.08 40.98 45.80
CA ILE A 4 31.64 40.24 44.65
C ILE A 4 31.20 38.77 44.68
N PHE A 5 31.14 38.15 45.87
CA PHE A 5 30.65 36.77 46.04
C PHE A 5 29.17 36.59 45.65
N LYS A 6 28.34 37.61 45.88
CA LYS A 6 26.90 37.56 45.55
C LYS A 6 26.65 37.63 44.04
N TYR A 7 27.47 38.39 43.31
CA TYR A 7 27.43 38.47 41.85
C TYR A 7 27.97 37.20 41.19
N SER A 8 29.05 36.61 41.74
CA SER A 8 29.63 35.35 41.24
C SER A 8 28.65 34.18 41.34
N ASN A 9 27.92 34.05 42.46
CA ASN A 9 26.88 33.01 42.59
C ASN A 9 25.70 33.23 41.64
N SER A 10 25.29 34.48 41.39
CA SER A 10 24.18 34.76 40.48
C SER A 10 24.51 34.46 39.02
N ILE A 11 25.76 34.70 38.58
CA ILE A 11 26.23 34.37 37.23
C ILE A 11 26.40 32.86 37.06
N PHE A 12 26.87 32.16 38.10
CA PHE A 12 26.99 30.70 38.09
C PHE A 12 25.61 30.02 38.04
N HIS A 13 24.63 30.54 38.80
CA HIS A 13 23.24 30.07 38.72
C HIS A 13 22.60 30.36 37.35
N LEU A 14 22.80 31.55 36.78
CA LEU A 14 22.31 31.87 35.43
C LEU A 14 22.95 30.97 34.36
N GLY A 15 24.28 30.74 34.44
CA GLY A 15 25.00 29.87 33.51
C GLY A 15 24.58 28.40 33.60
N LEU A 16 24.25 27.92 34.80
CA LEU A 16 23.73 26.58 35.04
C LEU A 16 22.28 26.43 34.55
N GLU A 17 21.44 27.45 34.72
CA GLU A 17 20.06 27.48 34.20
C GLU A 17 20.03 27.52 32.67
N LEU A 18 20.87 28.34 32.03
CA LEU A 18 21.02 28.37 30.57
C LEU A 18 21.51 27.02 30.02
N ALA A 19 22.54 26.41 30.63
CA ALA A 19 23.04 25.11 30.22
C ALA A 19 22.01 23.98 30.44
N SER A 20 21.29 23.99 31.57
CA SER A 20 20.22 23.04 31.88
C SER A 20 19.06 23.16 30.90
N ASN A 21 18.62 24.39 30.59
CA ASN A 21 17.59 24.64 29.59
C ASN A 21 18.02 24.14 28.19
N HIS A 22 19.28 24.33 27.80
CA HIS A 22 19.80 23.79 26.54
C HIS A 22 19.83 22.26 26.51
N ILE A 23 20.25 21.59 27.59
CA ILE A 23 20.25 20.12 27.69
C ILE A 23 18.81 19.59 27.64
N CYS A 24 17.89 20.19 28.39
CA CYS A 24 16.48 19.82 28.39
C CYS A 24 15.86 20.01 27.00
N CYS A 25 16.17 21.10 26.29
CA CYS A 25 15.72 21.29 24.91
C CYS A 25 16.25 20.21 23.96
N VAL A 26 17.53 19.86 24.06
CA VAL A 26 18.13 18.80 23.23
C VAL A 26 17.49 17.44 23.51
N VAL A 27 17.33 17.09 24.80
CA VAL A 27 16.66 15.84 25.20
C VAL A 27 15.21 15.80 24.71
N PHE A 28 14.49 16.92 24.82
CA PHE A 28 13.11 17.02 24.34
C PHE A 28 13.02 16.86 22.82
N ILE A 29 13.93 17.48 22.06
CA ILE A 29 14.00 17.31 20.61
C ILE A 29 14.30 15.85 20.24
N ILE A 30 15.25 15.20 20.92
CA ILE A 30 15.56 13.78 20.70
C ILE A 30 14.34 12.90 20.98
N LEU A 31 13.63 13.14 22.08
CA LEU A 31 12.40 12.40 22.41
C LEU A 31 11.32 12.60 21.34
N LEU A 32 11.11 13.84 20.86
CA LEU A 32 10.17 14.10 19.77
C LEU A 32 10.56 13.38 18.49
N LEU A 33 11.84 13.35 18.13
CA LEU A 33 12.34 12.63 16.95
C LEU A 33 12.15 11.12 17.08
N LEU A 34 12.43 10.54 18.24
CA LEU A 34 12.24 9.10 18.48
C LEU A 34 10.77 8.70 18.41
N ILE A 35 9.89 9.51 19.01
CA ILE A 35 8.44 9.27 19.02
C ILE A 35 7.84 9.40 17.61
N ASN A 36 8.40 10.27 16.76
CA ASN A 36 7.95 10.46 15.38
C ASN A 36 8.84 9.72 14.35
N TYR A 37 9.74 8.85 14.78
CA TYR A 37 10.78 8.27 13.91
C TYR A 37 10.17 7.55 12.70
N ASP A 38 9.23 6.64 12.93
CA ASP A 38 8.57 5.87 11.87
C ASP A 38 7.80 6.79 10.91
N ARG A 39 7.14 7.83 11.43
CA ARG A 39 6.42 8.82 10.64
C ARG A 39 7.37 9.60 9.74
N ILE A 40 8.44 10.14 10.30
CA ILE A 40 9.45 10.91 9.55
C ILE A 40 10.04 10.04 8.44
N ILE A 41 10.38 8.79 8.76
CA ILE A 41 10.93 7.86 7.76
C ILE A 41 9.91 7.53 6.69
N ALA A 42 8.65 7.22 7.05
CA ALA A 42 7.60 6.94 6.08
C ALA A 42 7.36 8.13 5.14
N GLU A 43 7.23 9.35 5.67
CA GLU A 43 6.97 10.56 4.89
C GLU A 43 8.16 10.94 3.99
N VAL A 44 9.40 10.75 4.44
CA VAL A 44 10.60 11.12 3.66
C VAL A 44 10.97 10.08 2.61
N THR A 45 10.92 8.79 2.96
CA THR A 45 11.46 7.73 2.10
C THR A 45 10.43 7.17 1.12
N THR A 46 9.13 7.25 1.42
CA THR A 46 8.10 6.72 0.53
C THR A 46 8.06 7.43 -0.82
N PRO A 47 8.11 8.78 -0.92
CA PRO A 47 8.18 9.45 -2.21
C PRO A 47 9.39 9.02 -3.05
N ILE A 48 10.54 8.77 -2.42
CA ILE A 48 11.74 8.27 -3.08
C ILE A 48 11.49 6.84 -3.62
N ARG A 49 10.93 5.96 -2.78
CA ARG A 49 10.57 4.59 -3.20
C ARG A 49 9.54 4.59 -4.33
N CYS A 50 8.57 5.50 -4.31
CA CYS A 50 7.59 5.69 -5.37
C CYS A 50 8.24 6.14 -6.68
N ALA A 51 9.19 7.08 -6.64
CA ALA A 51 9.92 7.52 -7.84
C ALA A 51 10.80 6.41 -8.43
N MET A 52 11.27 5.47 -7.60
CA MET A 52 12.04 4.30 -8.04
C MET A 52 11.15 3.16 -8.56
N ALA A 53 9.90 3.08 -8.09
CA ALA A 53 8.92 2.12 -8.59
C ALA A 53 8.43 2.56 -9.98
N SER A 54 9.06 2.05 -11.04
CA SER A 54 8.61 2.26 -12.41
C SER A 54 7.17 1.78 -12.60
N ASP A 55 6.43 2.43 -13.50
CA ASP A 55 5.06 2.12 -13.96
C ASP A 55 4.47 0.84 -13.36
N THR A 56 3.72 1.03 -12.27
CA THR A 56 3.45 -0.07 -11.35
C THR A 56 2.47 -1.09 -11.90
N THR A 57 1.71 -0.75 -12.97
CA THR A 57 0.71 -1.63 -13.57
C THR A 57 1.17 -2.18 -14.93
N LYS A 58 1.33 -3.50 -15.01
CA LYS A 58 1.72 -4.21 -16.23
C LYS A 58 0.55 -4.98 -16.81
N VAL A 59 0.17 -4.64 -18.03
CA VAL A 59 -0.79 -5.42 -18.82
C VAL A 59 -0.02 -6.57 -19.47
N LEU A 60 -0.32 -7.80 -19.05
CA LEU A 60 0.37 -9.01 -19.50
C LEU A 60 -0.38 -9.71 -20.63
N MET A 61 -1.68 -9.50 -20.72
CA MET A 61 -2.54 -9.95 -21.80
C MET A 61 -3.49 -8.82 -22.14
N SER A 62 -3.50 -8.34 -23.39
CA SER A 62 -4.44 -7.29 -23.79
C SER A 62 -5.90 -7.79 -23.75
N VAL A 63 -6.87 -6.88 -23.63
CA VAL A 63 -8.31 -7.23 -23.68
C VAL A 63 -8.65 -7.98 -24.98
N GLY A 64 -8.12 -7.53 -26.12
CA GLY A 64 -8.36 -8.18 -27.42
C GLY A 64 -7.78 -9.60 -27.49
N GLU A 65 -6.58 -9.82 -26.95
CA GLU A 65 -5.98 -11.15 -26.87
C GLU A 65 -6.76 -12.06 -25.91
N TRP A 66 -7.11 -11.56 -24.74
CA TRP A 66 -7.90 -12.27 -23.74
C TRP A 66 -9.24 -12.72 -24.33
N LYS A 67 -9.97 -11.80 -24.98
CA LYS A 67 -11.21 -12.12 -25.71
C LYS A 67 -11.03 -13.24 -26.72
N LYS A 68 -9.98 -13.15 -27.55
CA LYS A 68 -9.70 -14.15 -28.58
C LYS A 68 -9.44 -15.52 -27.97
N GLN A 69 -8.70 -15.60 -26.86
CA GLN A 69 -8.44 -16.86 -26.15
C GLN A 69 -9.71 -17.41 -25.48
N LYS A 70 -10.61 -16.55 -25.01
CA LYS A 70 -11.91 -16.92 -24.43
C LYS A 70 -13.00 -17.24 -25.47
N GLY A 71 -12.74 -17.03 -26.76
CA GLY A 71 -13.75 -17.16 -27.81
C GLY A 71 -14.86 -16.10 -27.73
N ILE A 72 -14.57 -14.92 -27.15
CA ILE A 72 -15.52 -13.82 -27.03
C ILE A 72 -15.41 -12.89 -28.24
N GLU A 73 -16.37 -12.96 -29.16
CA GLU A 73 -16.37 -12.13 -30.36
C GLU A 73 -16.67 -10.66 -30.04
N THR A 74 -17.70 -10.40 -29.23
CA THR A 74 -18.13 -9.05 -28.83
C THR A 74 -18.31 -8.96 -27.31
N LEU A 75 -17.81 -7.88 -26.72
CA LEU A 75 -18.09 -7.56 -25.32
C LEU A 75 -19.46 -6.92 -25.29
N ARG A 76 -20.30 -7.31 -24.33
CA ARG A 76 -21.59 -6.65 -24.18
C ARG A 76 -21.32 -5.23 -23.69
N PRO A 77 -21.77 -4.18 -24.40
CA PRO A 77 -21.62 -2.82 -23.90
C PRO A 77 -22.38 -2.69 -22.57
N ILE A 78 -21.71 -2.15 -21.56
CA ILE A 78 -22.32 -1.81 -20.29
C ILE A 78 -23.18 -0.56 -20.51
N LYS A 79 -24.46 -0.60 -20.13
CA LYS A 79 -25.38 0.52 -20.33
C LYS A 79 -25.05 1.72 -19.45
N ASP A 80 -24.67 1.47 -18.20
CA ASP A 80 -24.44 2.50 -17.19
C ASP A 80 -23.54 2.02 -16.04
N ALA A 81 -23.18 2.95 -15.14
CA ALA A 81 -22.32 2.68 -13.99
C ALA A 81 -22.95 1.67 -13.01
N ASP A 82 -24.28 1.63 -12.89
CA ASP A 82 -24.97 0.71 -11.99
C ASP A 82 -24.90 -0.74 -12.53
N GLU A 83 -25.06 -0.93 -13.83
CA GLU A 83 -24.84 -2.23 -14.49
C GLU A 83 -23.38 -2.67 -14.33
N SER A 84 -22.41 -1.75 -14.47
CA SER A 84 -20.99 -2.03 -14.21
C SER A 84 -20.76 -2.55 -12.79
N MET A 85 -21.29 -1.85 -11.78
CA MET A 85 -21.13 -2.23 -10.37
C MET A 85 -21.80 -3.57 -10.05
N ARG A 86 -22.96 -3.88 -10.63
CA ARG A 86 -23.66 -5.16 -10.43
C ARG A 86 -22.96 -6.36 -11.09
N LEU A 87 -22.28 -6.11 -12.19
CA LEU A 87 -21.51 -7.14 -12.90
C LEU A 87 -20.13 -7.34 -12.25
N PHE A 88 -19.56 -6.27 -11.68
CA PHE A 88 -18.36 -6.29 -10.87
C PHE A 88 -18.71 -6.51 -9.39
N THR A 89 -19.24 -7.68 -9.06
CA THR A 89 -19.43 -8.10 -7.66
C THR A 89 -18.34 -9.10 -7.28
N PRO A 90 -17.18 -8.63 -6.76
CA PRO A 90 -16.18 -9.53 -6.23
C PRO A 90 -16.75 -10.34 -5.08
N ASN A 91 -16.57 -11.65 -5.12
CA ASN A 91 -16.86 -12.53 -4.00
C ASN A 91 -15.58 -12.74 -3.17
N TYR A 92 -15.67 -12.38 -1.90
CA TYR A 92 -14.60 -12.58 -0.90
C TYR A 92 -14.84 -13.85 -0.07
N ASN A 93 -16.07 -14.33 -0.01
CA ASN A 93 -16.49 -15.47 0.80
C ASN A 93 -16.91 -16.63 -0.10
N LEU A 94 -15.93 -17.46 -0.46
CA LEU A 94 -16.17 -18.68 -1.24
C LEU A 94 -16.79 -19.78 -0.38
N THR A 95 -17.74 -20.52 -0.96
CA THR A 95 -18.27 -21.77 -0.39
C THR A 95 -17.19 -22.86 -0.34
N SER A 96 -17.42 -23.90 0.46
CA SER A 96 -16.48 -25.03 0.56
C SER A 96 -16.23 -25.73 -0.78
N LEU A 97 -17.21 -25.73 -1.70
CA LEU A 97 -17.04 -26.30 -3.03
C LEU A 97 -16.18 -25.39 -3.92
N GLU A 98 -16.44 -24.08 -3.92
CA GLU A 98 -15.68 -23.12 -4.70
C GLU A 98 -14.21 -23.04 -4.26
N LYS A 99 -13.94 -23.11 -2.94
CA LYS A 99 -12.58 -23.17 -2.40
C LYS A 99 -11.77 -24.38 -2.89
N LYS A 100 -12.43 -25.48 -3.26
CA LYS A 100 -11.76 -26.66 -3.83
C LYS A 100 -11.42 -26.49 -5.31
N LEU A 101 -12.18 -25.68 -6.03
CA LEU A 101 -12.03 -25.47 -7.47
C LEU A 101 -11.13 -24.27 -7.79
N ILE A 102 -11.09 -23.29 -6.90
CA ILE A 102 -10.34 -22.05 -7.08
C ILE A 102 -9.06 -22.15 -6.23
N PRO A 103 -7.86 -22.03 -6.84
CA PRO A 103 -6.62 -22.00 -6.09
C PRO A 103 -6.67 -20.91 -5.01
N GLN A 104 -6.37 -21.27 -3.76
CA GLN A 104 -6.29 -20.27 -2.68
C GLN A 104 -4.96 -19.52 -2.71
N THR A 105 -3.95 -20.12 -3.34
CA THR A 105 -2.66 -19.50 -3.59
C THR A 105 -2.17 -19.83 -4.99
N ILE A 106 -1.38 -18.91 -5.55
CA ILE A 106 -0.65 -19.12 -6.81
C ILE A 106 0.80 -18.68 -6.63
N LYS A 107 1.71 -19.30 -7.39
CA LYS A 107 3.14 -18.94 -7.38
C LYS A 107 3.53 -18.37 -8.74
N ILE A 108 3.94 -17.11 -8.77
CA ILE A 108 4.38 -16.40 -9.98
C ILE A 108 5.74 -15.77 -9.68
N ASN A 109 6.74 -15.99 -10.54
CA ASN A 109 8.09 -15.41 -10.40
C ASN A 109 8.68 -15.59 -8.99
N ASN A 110 8.53 -16.80 -8.45
CA ASN A 110 8.96 -17.19 -7.10
C ASN A 110 8.28 -16.47 -5.92
N ARG A 111 7.24 -15.67 -6.17
CA ARG A 111 6.39 -15.05 -5.15
C ARG A 111 5.08 -15.81 -4.99
N VAL A 112 4.66 -16.03 -3.75
CA VAL A 112 3.36 -16.62 -3.41
C VAL A 112 2.35 -15.48 -3.29
N TYR A 113 1.22 -15.63 -3.98
CA TYR A 113 0.09 -14.73 -3.88
C TYR A 113 -1.10 -15.49 -3.28
N GLU A 114 -1.80 -14.83 -2.39
CA GLU A 114 -3.01 -15.30 -1.73
C GLU A 114 -4.24 -14.76 -2.44
N LEU A 115 -5.30 -15.56 -2.47
CA LEU A 115 -6.54 -15.16 -3.09
C LEU A 115 -7.19 -14.02 -2.30
N ASN A 116 -7.43 -12.88 -2.97
CA ASN A 116 -8.14 -11.75 -2.39
C ASN A 116 -9.64 -11.85 -2.67
N SER A 117 -9.99 -12.00 -3.95
CA SER A 117 -11.39 -11.98 -4.39
C SER A 117 -11.55 -12.67 -5.74
N VAL A 118 -12.79 -13.07 -6.06
CA VAL A 118 -13.12 -13.73 -7.33
C VAL A 118 -14.40 -13.16 -7.91
N ASN A 119 -14.40 -12.85 -9.20
CA ASN A 119 -15.63 -12.70 -9.96
C ASN A 119 -16.02 -14.07 -10.54
N LEU A 120 -17.01 -14.72 -9.91
CA LEU A 120 -17.46 -16.06 -10.28
C LEU A 120 -18.14 -16.14 -11.65
N LYS A 121 -18.62 -15.00 -12.18
CA LYS A 121 -19.24 -14.93 -13.51
C LYS A 121 -18.19 -14.96 -14.61
N THR A 122 -17.16 -14.12 -14.47
CA THR A 122 -16.09 -13.99 -15.47
C THR A 122 -14.95 -14.99 -15.26
N LYS A 123 -14.96 -15.69 -14.11
CA LYS A 123 -13.91 -16.60 -13.65
C LYS A 123 -12.56 -15.92 -13.52
N ILE A 124 -12.57 -14.65 -13.12
CA ILE A 124 -11.34 -13.90 -12.87
C ILE A 124 -11.14 -13.76 -11.37
N ALA A 125 -9.94 -14.08 -10.92
CA ALA A 125 -9.52 -13.95 -9.54
C ALA A 125 -8.50 -12.82 -9.39
N THR A 126 -8.59 -12.09 -8.29
CA THR A 126 -7.54 -11.19 -7.84
C THR A 126 -6.77 -11.88 -6.72
N TYR A 127 -5.46 -11.97 -6.89
CA TYR A 127 -4.54 -12.44 -5.86
C TYR A 127 -3.66 -11.27 -5.41
N PHE A 128 -3.19 -11.32 -4.17
CA PHE A 128 -2.28 -10.34 -3.61
C PHE A 128 -1.14 -10.99 -2.85
N SER A 129 -0.03 -10.28 -2.72
CA SER A 129 1.13 -10.67 -1.92
C SER A 129 1.65 -9.43 -1.23
N GLU A 130 2.02 -9.54 0.03
CA GLU A 130 2.60 -8.45 0.80
C GLU A 130 4.10 -8.68 1.00
N GLN A 131 4.87 -7.63 0.84
CA GLN A 131 6.23 -7.55 1.34
C GLN A 131 6.31 -6.40 2.33
N ASN A 132 6.62 -6.73 3.58
CA ASN A 132 6.64 -5.78 4.67
C ASN A 132 8.01 -5.79 5.34
N TYR A 133 8.62 -4.61 5.44
CA TYR A 133 9.87 -4.40 6.13
C TYR A 133 9.71 -3.35 7.23
N LEU A 134 10.06 -3.74 8.45
CA LEU A 134 9.98 -2.94 9.67
C LEU A 134 8.59 -2.40 10.01
N ASN A 135 7.51 -2.91 9.41
CA ASN A 135 6.15 -2.35 9.52
C ASN A 135 6.05 -0.88 9.05
N ILE A 136 7.06 -0.40 8.33
CA ILE A 136 7.11 0.94 7.76
C ILE A 136 7.07 0.83 6.25
N PHE A 137 7.85 -0.06 5.65
CA PHE A 137 7.95 -0.18 4.20
C PHE A 137 7.14 -1.36 3.71
N ILE A 138 5.95 -1.09 3.20
CA ILE A 138 5.08 -2.13 2.67
C ILE A 138 5.02 -1.99 1.15
N THR A 139 5.05 -3.13 0.47
CA THR A 139 4.80 -3.24 -0.95
C THR A 139 3.74 -4.33 -1.16
N TYR A 140 2.60 -3.94 -1.70
CA TYR A 140 1.55 -4.86 -2.12
C TYR A 140 1.72 -5.19 -3.60
N TYR A 141 1.66 -6.46 -3.92
CA TYR A 141 1.69 -6.94 -5.30
C TYR A 141 0.33 -7.55 -5.61
N PHE A 142 -0.34 -7.04 -6.64
CA PHE A 142 -1.64 -7.52 -7.09
C PHE A 142 -1.49 -8.25 -8.42
N VAL A 143 -2.27 -9.31 -8.57
CA VAL A 143 -2.34 -10.11 -9.81
C VAL A 143 -3.79 -10.36 -10.14
N MET A 144 -4.18 -10.03 -11.37
CA MET A 144 -5.44 -10.44 -11.97
C MET A 144 -5.22 -11.69 -12.80
N TYR A 145 -5.94 -12.76 -12.50
CA TYR A 145 -5.71 -14.10 -13.03
C TYR A 145 -6.99 -14.69 -13.59
N ASP A 146 -6.96 -15.13 -14.86
CA ASP A 146 -8.06 -15.87 -15.46
C ASP A 146 -8.00 -17.33 -15.01
N LEU A 147 -9.03 -17.80 -14.32
CA LEU A 147 -9.10 -19.16 -13.78
C LEU A 147 -9.34 -20.23 -14.86
N GLU A 148 -9.94 -19.86 -15.99
CA GLU A 148 -10.20 -20.80 -17.09
C GLU A 148 -8.97 -20.95 -17.99
N LEU A 149 -8.35 -19.83 -18.36
CA LEU A 149 -7.12 -19.82 -19.16
C LEU A 149 -5.88 -20.17 -18.33
N GLN A 150 -5.98 -20.11 -17.01
CA GLN A 150 -4.89 -20.29 -16.06
C GLN A 150 -3.70 -19.34 -16.32
N LYS A 151 -4.01 -18.09 -16.68
CA LYS A 151 -3.01 -17.08 -17.07
C LYS A 151 -3.19 -15.79 -16.30
N THR A 152 -2.05 -15.14 -16.03
CA THR A 152 -2.05 -13.79 -15.50
C THR A 152 -2.42 -12.80 -16.60
N ILE A 153 -3.41 -11.96 -16.34
CA ILE A 153 -3.90 -10.94 -17.27
C ILE A 153 -3.16 -9.62 -17.02
N LEU A 154 -3.03 -9.26 -15.75
CA LEU A 154 -2.52 -7.98 -15.33
C LEU A 154 -1.82 -8.15 -13.98
N SER A 155 -0.74 -7.40 -13.76
CA SER A 155 -0.10 -7.30 -12.45
C SER A 155 0.08 -5.85 -12.06
N ALA A 156 0.05 -5.57 -10.76
CA ALA A 156 0.39 -4.27 -10.23
C ALA A 156 1.17 -4.31 -8.93
N GLU A 157 1.82 -3.19 -8.64
CA GLU A 157 2.52 -2.94 -7.39
C GLU A 157 1.97 -1.66 -6.73
N LYS A 158 1.77 -1.70 -5.41
CA LYS A 158 1.49 -0.51 -4.59
C LYS A 158 2.55 -0.43 -3.50
N VAL A 159 3.35 0.63 -3.55
CA VAL A 159 4.35 0.93 -2.53
C VAL A 159 3.74 1.90 -1.53
N VAL A 160 3.82 1.57 -0.24
CA VAL A 160 3.35 2.44 0.84
C VAL A 160 4.37 2.54 1.98
N GLY A 161 4.30 3.66 2.69
CA GLY A 161 4.96 3.92 3.96
C GLY A 161 3.93 3.93 5.08
N GLN A 162 4.04 3.05 6.07
CA GLN A 162 3.10 3.00 7.19
C GLN A 162 3.73 3.57 8.46
N TYR A 163 2.95 4.27 9.27
CA TYR A 163 3.34 4.68 10.63
C TYR A 163 2.16 4.66 11.58
N TRP A 164 2.40 4.35 12.85
CA TRP A 164 1.35 4.37 13.87
C TRP A 164 0.97 5.80 14.24
N THR A 165 -0.32 6.06 14.42
CA THR A 165 -0.78 7.39 14.84
C THR A 165 -0.52 7.61 16.32
N LEU A 166 0.08 8.75 16.67
CA LEU A 166 0.40 9.06 18.08
C LEU A 166 -0.83 9.30 18.95
N PHE A 167 -1.92 9.82 18.37
CA PHE A 167 -3.14 10.21 19.09
C PHE A 167 -4.40 9.64 18.45
N GLY A 168 -4.39 8.35 18.09
CA GLY A 168 -5.54 7.67 17.52
C GLY A 168 -5.35 6.16 17.45
N PRO A 169 -6.43 5.39 17.25
CA PRO A 169 -6.31 3.97 16.94
C PRO A 169 -5.79 3.80 15.50
N GLY A 170 -4.82 2.90 15.33
CA GLY A 170 -4.40 2.45 14.01
C GLY A 170 -3.15 3.14 13.45
N SER A 171 -2.94 2.91 12.16
CA SER A 171 -1.82 3.42 11.39
C SER A 171 -2.30 4.32 10.25
N ASN A 172 -1.42 5.21 9.82
CA ASN A 172 -1.56 5.99 8.59
C ASN A 172 -0.64 5.42 7.52
N GLU A 173 -1.05 5.58 6.27
CA GLU A 173 -0.26 5.24 5.09
C GLU A 173 0.10 6.51 4.32
N VAL A 174 1.37 6.57 3.91
CA VAL A 174 1.89 7.43 2.85
C VAL A 174 1.88 6.57 1.59
N GLU A 175 1.16 6.99 0.57
CA GLU A 175 1.02 6.22 -0.66
C GLU A 175 1.66 6.95 -1.85
N CYS A 176 2.01 6.21 -2.89
CA CYS A 176 2.32 6.79 -4.19
C CYS A 176 1.09 7.48 -4.79
N ASP A 177 1.32 8.40 -5.73
CA ASP A 177 0.26 9.22 -6.31
C ASP A 177 -0.95 8.40 -6.80
N LYS A 178 -2.16 8.89 -6.52
CA LYS A 178 -3.43 8.13 -6.58
C LYS A 178 -3.76 7.57 -7.98
N ASN A 179 -3.11 8.09 -9.02
CA ASN A 179 -3.34 7.69 -10.40
C ASN A 179 -3.10 6.19 -10.64
N SER A 180 -2.12 5.59 -9.97
CA SER A 180 -1.75 4.17 -10.19
C SER A 180 -2.84 3.17 -9.78
N SER A 181 -3.47 3.38 -8.62
CA SER A 181 -4.57 2.52 -8.12
C SER A 181 -5.85 2.69 -8.94
N GLN A 182 -6.14 3.92 -9.37
CA GLN A 182 -7.26 4.21 -10.24
C GLN A 182 -7.07 3.57 -11.62
N GLU A 183 -5.86 3.65 -12.17
CA GLU A 183 -5.51 3.04 -13.45
C GLU A 183 -5.62 1.52 -13.41
N TYR A 184 -5.12 0.87 -12.35
CA TYR A 184 -5.32 -0.56 -12.12
C TYR A 184 -6.81 -0.92 -12.12
N SER A 185 -7.60 -0.20 -11.32
CA SER A 185 -9.04 -0.43 -11.20
C SER A 185 -9.75 -0.27 -12.55
N MET A 186 -9.40 0.76 -13.33
CA MET A 186 -9.94 0.97 -14.68
C MET A 186 -9.57 -0.17 -15.64
N LYS A 187 -8.31 -0.62 -15.62
CA LYS A 187 -7.86 -1.74 -16.46
C LYS A 187 -8.54 -3.05 -16.06
N VAL A 188 -8.68 -3.33 -14.76
CA VAL A 188 -9.40 -4.51 -14.24
C VAL A 188 -10.86 -4.53 -14.71
N MET A 189 -11.52 -3.37 -14.74
CA MET A 189 -12.89 -3.29 -15.24
C MET A 189 -12.99 -3.78 -16.69
N GLN A 190 -12.01 -3.50 -17.56
CA GLN A 190 -12.07 -3.89 -18.98
C GLN A 190 -12.09 -5.40 -19.24
N TYR A 191 -11.61 -6.24 -18.32
CA TYR A 191 -11.58 -7.71 -18.49
C TYR A 191 -12.80 -8.40 -17.88
N ASN A 192 -13.74 -7.66 -17.31
CA ASN A 192 -14.94 -8.24 -16.70
C ASN A 192 -16.20 -8.17 -17.58
N PHE A 193 -16.08 -7.68 -18.82
CA PHE A 193 -17.21 -7.42 -19.73
C PHE A 193 -16.86 -7.79 -21.15
#